data_AF-W4S7K6-F1
#
_entry.id   AF-W4S7K6-F1
#
_cell.length_a   1.000
_cell.length_b   1.000
_cell.length_c   1.000
_cell.angle_alpha   90.00
_cell.angle_beta   90.00
_cell.angle_gamma   90.00
#
_symmetry.space_group_name_H-M   'P 1'
#
loop_
_entity.id
_entity.type
_entity.pdbx_description
1 polymer ?
#
loop_
_entity_poly.entity_id
_entity_poly.type
_entity_poly.pdbx_seq_one_letter_code
_entity_poly.pdbx_strand_id
1 'polypeptide(L)' 'MSTYHLQQVFRPTTVAVVGGSPRDRSAGRAVVRNLRAAGFPGQIGWVSPRYSEIDGVRTVARLTDLPGCRTWW' A
#
# COMPACT_ATOMS: atom_id res chain seq x y z
N MET A 1 3.05 -17.03 22.44
CA MET A 1 3.10 -15.89 21.49
C MET A 1 1.68 -15.34 21.37
N SER A 2 1.44 -14.14 21.90
CA SER A 2 0.11 -13.54 21.98
C SER A 2 -0.39 -13.11 20.61
N THR A 3 -1.62 -13.47 20.24
CA THR A 3 -2.30 -13.16 18.96
C THR A 3 -2.78 -11.71 18.83
N TYR A 4 -2.30 -10.82 19.71
CA TYR A 4 -2.89 -9.52 19.99
C TYR A 4 -2.81 -8.50 18.82
N HIS A 5 -1.94 -8.71 17.84
CA HIS A 5 -1.73 -7.77 16.71
C HIS A 5 -2.22 -8.28 15.35
N LEU A 6 -2.83 -9.47 15.29
CA LEU A 6 -3.27 -10.04 14.01
C LEU A 6 -4.43 -9.27 13.37
N GLN A 7 -5.19 -8.50 14.17
CA GLN A 7 -6.25 -7.66 13.62
C GLN A 7 -5.73 -6.65 12.58
N GLN A 8 -4.55 -6.08 12.79
CA GLN A 8 -3.96 -5.14 11.82
C GLN A 8 -3.55 -5.83 10.51
N VAL A 9 -3.25 -7.13 10.56
CA VAL A 9 -2.88 -7.91 9.38
C VAL A 9 -4.12 -8.32 8.57
N PHE A 10 -5.17 -8.78 9.25
CA PHE A 10 -6.37 -9.31 8.58
C PHE A 10 -7.46 -8.27 8.33
N ARG A 11 -7.46 -7.15 9.06
CA ARG A 11 -8.43 -6.06 8.93
C ARG A 11 -7.74 -4.68 8.98
N PRO A 12 -6.77 -4.40 8.07
CA PRO A 12 -6.16 -3.09 8.01
C PRO A 12 -7.17 -2.04 7.53
N THR A 13 -7.10 -0.83 8.09
CA THR A 13 -7.83 0.34 7.57
C THR A 13 -7.11 0.98 6.39
N THR A 14 -5.79 0.78 6.29
CA THR A 14 -4.95 1.33 5.24
C THR A 14 -3.77 0.40 4.96
N VAL A 15 -3.31 0.34 3.71
CA VAL A 15 -2.19 -0.49 3.25
C VAL A 15 -1.21 0.35 2.45
N ALA A 16 0.07 0.26 2.78
CA ALA A 16 1.15 0.83 1.98
C ALA A 16 1.85 -0.28 1.18
N VAL A 17 1.97 -0.09 -0.14
CA VAL A 17 2.69 -1.02 -1.01
C VAL A 17 4.04 -0.43 -1.39
N VAL A 18 5.10 -1.05 -0.89
CA VAL A 18 6.49 -0.66 -1.16
C VAL A 18 7.03 -1.49 -2.32
N GLY A 19 7.67 -0.84 -3.30
CA GLY A 19 8.34 -1.55 -4.40
C GLY A 19 7.43 -1.88 -5.60
N GLY A 20 6.41 -1.06 -5.86
CA GLY A 20 5.63 -1.10 -7.10
C GLY A 20 6.37 -0.52 -8.31
N SER A 21 5.91 -0.87 -9.51
CA SER A 21 6.29 -0.22 -10.76
C SER A 21 5.10 -0.21 -11.74
N PRO A 22 5.08 0.70 -12.74
CA PRO A 22 4.02 0.75 -13.75
C PRO A 22 4.08 -0.43 -14.75
N ARG A 23 5.10 -1.28 -14.71
CA ARG A 23 5.22 -2.45 -15.59
C ARG A 23 4.12 -3.47 -15.31
N ASP A 24 3.61 -4.11 -16.35
CA ASP A 24 2.49 -5.06 -16.24
C ASP A 24 2.79 -6.28 -15.37
N ARG A 25 4.05 -6.75 -15.36
CA ARG A 25 4.50 -7.89 -14.53
C ARG A 25 4.98 -7.49 -13.14
N SER A 26 4.60 -6.30 -12.64
CA SER A 26 5.00 -5.84 -11.30
C SER A 26 4.24 -6.58 -10.21
N ALA A 27 4.96 -7.20 -9.27
CA ALA A 27 4.38 -7.86 -8.11
C ALA A 27 3.55 -6.88 -7.26
N GLY A 28 4.09 -5.69 -6.96
CA GLY A 28 3.35 -4.66 -6.22
C GLY A 28 2.07 -4.24 -6.94
N ARG A 29 2.11 -4.06 -8.27
CA ARG A 29 0.93 -3.73 -9.08
C ARG A 29 -0.11 -4.84 -9.04
N ALA A 30 0.32 -6.10 -9.08
CA ALA A 30 -0.58 -7.25 -8.91
C ALA A 30 -1.25 -7.26 -7.53
N VAL A 31 -0.52 -6.94 -6.46
CA VAL A 31 -1.09 -6.83 -5.10
C VAL A 31 -2.17 -5.74 -5.05
N VAL A 32 -1.88 -4.53 -5.51
CA VAL A 32 -2.87 -3.43 -5.50
C VAL A 32 -4.09 -3.76 -6.36
N ARG A 33 -3.90 -4.36 -7.53
CA ARG A 33 -5.00 -4.82 -8.37
C ARG A 33 -5.87 -5.83 -7.63
N ASN A 34 -5.26 -6.82 -6.96
CA ASN A 34 -5.99 -7.84 -6.22
C ASN A 34 -6.76 -7.24 -5.04
N LEU A 35 -6.16 -6.31 -4.28
CA LEU A 35 -6.84 -5.61 -3.18
C LEU A 35 -8.06 -4.84 -3.67
N ARG A 36 -7.92 -4.10 -4.78
CA ARG A 36 -9.04 -3.36 -5.38
C ARG A 36 -10.13 -4.29 -5.92
N ALA A 37 -9.74 -5.34 -6.63
CA ALA A 37 -10.68 -6.32 -7.18
C ALA A 37 -11.45 -7.08 -6.08
N ALA A 38 -10.80 -7.33 -4.94
CA ALA A 38 -11.42 -7.92 -3.76
C ALA A 38 -12.29 -6.91 -2.96
N GLY A 39 -12.37 -5.64 -3.38
CA GLY A 39 -13.17 -4.62 -2.72
C GLY A 39 -12.60 -4.14 -1.39
N PHE A 40 -11.27 -4.13 -1.24
CA PHE A 40 -10.63 -3.61 -0.02
C PHE A 40 -11.10 -2.17 0.25
N PRO A 41 -11.78 -1.91 1.38
CA PRO A 41 -12.43 -0.62 1.64
C PRO A 41 -11.45 0.43 2.17
N GLY A 42 -10.25 0.01 2.56
CA GLY A 42 -9.23 0.88 3.12
C GLY A 42 -8.47 1.68 2.08
N GLN A 43 -7.66 2.63 2.56
CA GLN A 43 -6.80 3.42 1.69
C GLN A 43 -5.59 2.58 1.22
N ILE A 44 -5.12 2.83 -0.02
CA ILE A 44 -3.94 2.18 -0.58
C ILE A 44 -2.93 3.25 -1.01
N GLY A 45 -1.75 3.22 -0.43
CA GLY A 45 -0.65 4.14 -0.73
C GLY A 45 0.51 3.44 -1.46
N TRP A 46 1.19 4.16 -2.34
CA TRP A 46 2.38 3.68 -3.03
C TRP A 46 3.65 4.28 -2.46
N VAL A 47 4.66 3.45 -2.22
CA VAL A 47 6.02 3.89 -1.88
C VAL A 47 6.98 3.40 -2.95
N SER A 48 7.52 4.36 -3.70
CA SER A 48 8.51 4.11 -4.75
C SER A 48 9.39 5.34 -4.96
N PRO A 49 10.69 5.28 -4.62
CA PRO A 49 11.63 6.36 -4.92
C PRO A 49 11.84 6.59 -6.43
N ARG A 50 11.52 5.58 -7.25
CA ARG A 50 11.88 5.55 -8.68
C ARG A 50 10.78 6.05 -9.61
N TYR A 51 9.52 5.83 -9.26
CA TYR A 51 8.39 6.16 -10.12
C TYR A 51 7.49 7.11 -9.36
N SER A 52 7.21 8.29 -9.90
CA SER A 52 6.33 9.30 -9.28
C SER A 52 4.85 8.95 -9.33
N GLU A 53 4.47 8.02 -10.20
CA GLU A 53 3.08 7.61 -10.42
C GLU A 53 3.00 6.13 -10.85
N ILE A 54 2.00 5.41 -10.34
CA ILE A 54 1.64 4.05 -10.72
C ILE A 54 0.11 3.98 -10.81
N ASP A 55 -0.44 3.57 -11.95
CA ASP A 55 -1.90 3.44 -12.19
C ASP A 55 -2.71 4.70 -11.86
N GLY A 56 -2.23 5.88 -12.24
CA GLY A 56 -2.91 7.15 -11.96
C GLY A 56 -2.77 7.63 -10.51
N VAL A 57 -2.04 6.90 -9.66
CA VAL A 57 -1.87 7.22 -8.24
C VAL A 57 -0.44 7.69 -8.00
N ARG A 58 -0.30 8.89 -7.42
CA ARG A 58 1.01 9.42 -7.02
C ARG A 58 1.66 8.50 -5.99
N THR A 59 2.96 8.32 -6.13
CA THR A 59 3.77 7.63 -5.15
C THR A 59 4.50 8.63 -4.26
N VAL A 60 5.01 8.12 -3.15
CA VAL A 60 5.97 8.85 -2.32
C VAL A 60 7.29 8.10 -2.22
N ALA A 61 8.37 8.82 -1.92
CA ALA A 61 9.70 8.22 -1.85
C ALA A 61 9.90 7.39 -0.57
N ARG A 62 9.30 7.80 0.55
CA ARG A 62 9.43 7.13 1.86
C ARG A 62 8.06 6.84 2.45
N LEU A 63 7.98 5.80 3.27
CA LEU A 63 6.75 5.43 3.98
C LEU A 63 6.21 6.59 4.84
N THR A 64 7.12 7.34 5.46
CA THR A 64 6.82 8.52 6.30
C THR A 64 6.14 9.65 5.55
N ASP A 65 6.24 9.66 4.22
CA ASP A 65 5.70 10.71 3.37
C ASP A 65 4.24 10.38 2.97
N LEU A 66 3.74 9.18 3.29
CA LEU A 66 2.35 8.82 3.00
C LEU A 66 1.39 9.66 3.85
N PRO A 67 0.27 10.13 3.25
CA PRO A 67 -0.79 10.79 3.99
C PRO A 67 -1.26 9.91 5.14
N GLY A 68 -1.33 10.50 6.33
CA GLY A 68 -1.73 9.80 7.53
C GLY A 68 -0.62 9.06 8.24
N CYS A 69 0.59 8.81 7.69
CA CYS A 69 1.67 8.03 8.35
C CYS A 69 1.95 8.44 9.81
N ARG A 70 1.70 9.70 10.19
CA ARG A 70 1.85 10.20 11.56
C ARG A 70 0.82 9.67 12.58
N THR A 71 -0.29 9.09 12.15
CA THR A 71 -1.35 8.52 13.01
C THR A 71 -1.35 6.98 13.05
N TRP A 72 -0.23 6.34 12.67
CA TRP A 72 -0.11 4.86 12.58
C TRP A 72 0.66 4.21 13.73
N TRP A 73 1.03 4.99 14.74
CA TRP A 73 1.65 4.53 15.98
C TRP A 73 0.65 4.67 17.13
#